data_AF-A0A8B7CND4-F1
#
_entry.id   AF-A0A8B7CND4-F1
#
_cell.length_a   1.000
_cell.length_b   1.000
_cell.length_c   1.000
_cell.angle_alpha   90.00
_cell.angle_beta   90.00
_cell.angle_gamma   90.00
#
_symmetry.space_group_name_H-M   'P 1'
#
loop_
_entity.id
_entity.type
_entity.pdbx_description
1 polymer ?
#
loop_
_entity_poly.entity_id
_entity_poly.type
_entity_poly.pdbx_seq_one_letter_code
_entity_poly.pdbx_strand_id
1 'polypeptide(L)'
;MGSLGLALSSMAAARPTPSLASFPSVPLSNNKYSASLHSSDSLETSRASFCLEISCHRRLPAELRWKMSAATRSGPVVAVAKPEPLKIIISGAPASGKGTQCELIKKKYGLVHIAAGDLLRAEIAAATENGKRAKEYMEKGMLVPDEIVVTMVKERLLQPDAQENGWLLDGYPRSLSQATALEDLGIRPDLFILLDVSEGILIERVVGRRLDPLTGKIYHLKYSPPENDEIAARLIQRFDDTEEKVKLRLKTHHQNVEAVLSIYKDVMLKVNGDAPIEDVFAEIDKALSSILEKKSKTDSSSMAAGMTH
;
A
#
# COMPACT_ATOMS: atom_id res chain seq x y z
N MET A 1 -19.27 -41.78 66.34
CA MET A 1 -20.70 -42.10 66.55
C MET A 1 -21.53 -40.92 66.06
N GLY A 2 -22.49 -41.17 65.16
CA GLY A 2 -23.45 -40.20 64.57
C GLY A 2 -22.83 -39.29 63.50
N SER A 3 -22.91 -39.54 62.18
CA SER A 3 -24.07 -39.67 61.29
C SER A 3 -25.00 -38.46 61.32
N LEU A 4 -24.91 -37.63 60.28
CA LEU A 4 -26.04 -36.94 59.62
C LEU A 4 -25.55 -36.44 58.26
N GLY A 5 -25.91 -37.19 57.22
CA GLY A 5 -25.83 -36.73 55.83
C GLY A 5 -27.06 -35.91 55.47
N LEU A 6 -26.91 -35.04 54.47
CA LEU A 6 -28.00 -34.56 53.65
C LEU A 6 -27.43 -34.20 52.27
N ALA A 7 -27.71 -35.07 51.32
CA ALA A 7 -27.64 -34.82 49.89
C ALA A 7 -28.94 -34.15 49.46
N LEU A 8 -28.88 -33.24 48.47
CA LEU A 8 -29.96 -32.82 47.56
C LEU A 8 -29.28 -32.08 46.38
N SER A 9 -29.12 -32.74 45.23
CA SER A 9 -29.94 -32.56 43.99
C SER A 9 -29.88 -31.15 43.41
N SER A 10 -29.15 -30.94 42.31
CA SER A 10 -29.64 -31.08 40.92
C SER A 10 -30.73 -30.07 40.56
N MET A 11 -30.37 -29.00 39.83
CA MET A 11 -31.19 -28.48 38.72
C MET A 11 -30.29 -27.80 37.68
N ALA A 12 -30.21 -28.43 36.50
CA ALA A 12 -29.81 -27.80 35.27
C ALA A 12 -30.91 -26.83 34.82
N ALA A 13 -30.55 -25.59 34.47
CA ALA A 13 -31.46 -24.65 33.85
C ALA A 13 -31.05 -24.43 32.39
N ALA A 14 -31.97 -24.82 31.50
CA ALA A 14 -31.86 -24.77 30.06
C ALA A 14 -31.92 -23.33 29.50
N ARG A 15 -31.34 -23.17 28.31
CA ARG A 15 -31.41 -22.00 27.43
C ARG A 15 -32.86 -21.67 27.01
N PRO A 16 -33.10 -20.40 26.65
CA PRO A 16 -34.01 -20.09 25.56
C PRO A 16 -33.33 -19.27 24.44
N THR A 17 -33.20 -19.87 23.26
CA THR A 17 -33.39 -19.20 21.94
C THR A 17 -34.88 -19.31 21.60
N PRO A 18 -35.56 -18.40 20.87
CA PRO A 18 -35.15 -17.92 19.54
C PRO A 18 -35.62 -16.48 19.15
N SER A 19 -35.12 -15.92 18.05
CA SER A 19 -35.96 -15.60 16.87
C SER A 19 -35.10 -15.07 15.71
N LEU A 20 -35.36 -15.64 14.53
CA LEU A 20 -34.84 -15.24 13.24
C LEU A 20 -35.61 -13.99 12.77
N ALA A 21 -34.90 -12.88 12.56
CA ALA A 21 -35.40 -11.76 11.78
C ALA A 21 -34.78 -11.82 10.37
N SER A 22 -35.68 -11.97 9.41
CA SER A 22 -35.51 -12.03 7.96
C SER A 22 -34.85 -10.78 7.38
N PHE A 23 -33.78 -10.98 6.59
CA PHE A 23 -33.24 -9.98 5.66
C PHE A 23 -33.91 -10.14 4.29
N PRO A 24 -34.31 -9.05 3.61
CA PRO A 24 -34.79 -9.12 2.23
C PRO A 24 -33.62 -9.23 1.24
N SER A 25 -33.70 -10.26 0.40
CA SER A 25 -32.86 -10.52 -0.77
C SER A 25 -33.18 -9.57 -1.93
N VAL A 26 -32.15 -8.92 -2.48
CA VAL A 26 -32.22 -8.14 -3.73
C VAL A 26 -31.81 -9.03 -4.91
N PRO A 27 -32.57 -9.08 -6.02
CA PRO A 27 -32.29 -10.01 -7.11
C PRO A 27 -31.23 -9.48 -8.11
N LEU A 28 -30.40 -10.43 -8.55
CA LEU A 28 -29.52 -10.33 -9.72
C LEU A 28 -30.35 -10.27 -11.01
N SER A 29 -30.12 -9.21 -11.81
CA SER A 29 -30.57 -9.13 -13.19
C SER A 29 -29.55 -9.82 -14.09
N ASN A 30 -29.92 -11.00 -14.60
CA ASN A 30 -29.23 -11.70 -15.68
C ASN A 30 -29.98 -11.42 -16.99
N ASN A 31 -29.34 -10.71 -17.91
CA ASN A 31 -29.90 -10.42 -19.22
C ASN A 31 -29.68 -11.64 -20.13
N LYS A 32 -30.77 -12.32 -20.50
CA LYS A 32 -30.81 -13.30 -21.59
C LYS A 32 -31.45 -12.62 -22.79
N TYR A 33 -30.74 -12.53 -23.91
CA TYR A 33 -31.38 -12.60 -25.22
C TYR A 33 -30.57 -13.49 -26.15
N SER A 34 -31.26 -14.53 -26.62
CA SER A 34 -30.85 -15.50 -27.61
C SER A 34 -31.25 -15.06 -29.02
N ALA A 35 -30.35 -15.32 -29.96
CA ALA A 35 -30.54 -15.97 -31.26
C ALA A 35 -31.68 -15.55 -32.22
N SER A 36 -31.26 -15.19 -33.45
CA SER A 36 -31.75 -15.68 -34.76
C SER A 36 -30.72 -15.18 -35.79
N LEU A 37 -29.86 -16.01 -36.40
CA LEU A 37 -30.07 -16.95 -37.52
C LEU A 37 -30.75 -16.34 -38.74
N HIS A 38 -29.94 -16.00 -39.74
CA HIS A 38 -29.92 -16.53 -41.12
C HIS A 38 -28.85 -15.73 -41.90
N SER A 39 -28.14 -16.18 -42.93
CA SER A 39 -27.82 -17.46 -43.58
C SER A 39 -26.83 -17.07 -44.71
N SER A 40 -25.88 -17.95 -45.06
CA SER A 40 -25.30 -18.20 -46.42
C SER A 40 -25.03 -16.99 -47.33
N ASP A 41 -23.85 -16.74 -47.90
CA ASP A 41 -23.02 -17.63 -48.72
C ASP A 41 -21.78 -16.77 -49.10
N SER A 42 -20.55 -17.21 -48.81
CA SER A 42 -19.64 -17.94 -49.71
C SER A 42 -19.12 -17.15 -50.93
N LEU A 43 -17.78 -17.01 -50.95
CA LEU A 43 -16.88 -16.92 -52.12
C LEU A 43 -17.02 -15.61 -52.95
N GLU A 44 -15.99 -14.96 -53.49
CA GLU A 44 -14.74 -15.42 -54.07
C GLU A 44 -13.82 -14.20 -54.33
N THR A 45 -12.52 -14.47 -54.34
CA THR A 45 -11.43 -13.82 -55.10
C THR A 45 -11.71 -12.53 -55.90
N SER A 46 -10.84 -11.52 -55.76
CA SER A 46 -9.70 -11.32 -56.67
C SER A 46 -9.16 -9.88 -56.64
N ARG A 47 -7.85 -9.79 -56.82
CA ARG A 47 -7.04 -8.61 -57.09
C ARG A 47 -7.53 -7.85 -58.32
N ALA A 48 -7.49 -6.52 -58.30
CA ALA A 48 -6.82 -5.74 -59.35
C ALA A 48 -6.71 -4.26 -58.97
N SER A 49 -5.47 -3.79 -59.07
CA SER A 49 -5.05 -2.40 -59.18
C SER A 49 -5.71 -1.72 -60.38
N PHE A 50 -6.04 -0.43 -60.28
CA PHE A 50 -5.78 0.53 -61.36
C PHE A 50 -5.96 1.98 -60.84
N CYS A 51 -4.86 2.72 -60.85
CA CYS A 51 -4.83 4.18 -60.74
C CYS A 51 -5.50 4.81 -61.97
N LEU A 52 -6.13 5.97 -61.83
CA LEU A 52 -6.02 7.03 -62.83
C LEU A 52 -6.24 8.40 -62.18
N GLU A 53 -5.27 9.28 -62.38
CA GLU A 53 -5.38 10.72 -62.19
C GLU A 53 -6.52 11.30 -63.04
N ILE A 54 -7.07 12.45 -62.62
CA ILE A 54 -7.29 13.61 -63.50
C ILE A 54 -7.29 14.87 -62.63
N SER A 55 -6.37 15.77 -62.97
CA SER A 55 -6.31 17.15 -62.54
C SER A 55 -7.44 17.96 -63.18
N CYS A 56 -8.12 18.82 -62.42
CA CYS A 56 -8.93 19.88 -63.02
C CYS A 56 -8.85 21.18 -62.20
N HIS A 57 -8.23 22.18 -62.82
CA HIS A 57 -8.23 23.58 -62.41
C HIS A 57 -9.63 24.20 -62.44
N ARG A 58 -9.99 24.95 -61.40
CA ARG A 58 -10.79 26.18 -61.58
C ARG A 58 -10.55 27.19 -60.46
N ARG A 59 -10.20 28.42 -60.87
CA ARG A 59 -10.10 29.63 -60.04
C ARG A 59 -11.48 30.14 -59.64
N LEU A 60 -11.59 30.68 -58.43
CA LEU A 60 -12.55 31.74 -58.07
C LEU A 60 -11.84 32.81 -57.20
N PRO A 61 -12.30 34.08 -57.22
CA PRO A 61 -11.53 35.25 -56.78
C PRO A 61 -11.88 35.75 -55.36
N ALA A 62 -11.10 36.75 -54.95
CA ALA A 62 -11.00 37.41 -53.66
C ALA A 62 -12.30 37.99 -53.09
N GLU A 63 -12.38 37.98 -51.74
CA GLU A 63 -12.75 39.09 -50.85
C GLU A 63 -13.25 38.49 -49.53
N LEU A 64 -12.37 38.37 -48.51
CA LEU A 64 -12.77 38.46 -47.10
C LEU A 64 -11.52 38.65 -46.24
N ARG A 65 -11.10 39.91 -46.22
CA ARG A 65 -10.10 40.46 -45.30
C ARG A 65 -10.68 40.48 -43.89
N TRP A 66 -10.33 39.47 -43.07
CA TRP A 66 -10.39 39.57 -41.61
C TRP A 66 -8.97 39.65 -41.05
N LYS A 67 -8.74 40.70 -40.27
CA LYS A 67 -7.47 41.04 -39.61
C LYS A 67 -7.11 39.95 -38.60
N MET A 68 -6.12 39.12 -38.89
CA MET A 68 -5.40 38.40 -37.84
C MET A 68 -4.33 39.33 -37.28
N SER A 69 -4.57 39.79 -36.05
CA SER A 69 -3.58 40.46 -35.21
C SER A 69 -2.41 39.50 -34.95
N ALA A 70 -1.24 40.09 -34.77
CA ALA A 70 0.06 39.46 -34.66
C ALA A 70 0.06 38.18 -33.80
N ALA A 71 0.60 37.11 -34.37
CA ALA A 71 0.99 35.91 -33.65
C ALA A 71 1.97 36.28 -32.53
N THR A 72 1.50 36.24 -31.29
CA THR A 72 2.38 36.18 -30.13
C THR A 72 3.18 34.89 -30.26
N ARG A 73 4.46 34.98 -30.60
CA ARG A 73 5.41 33.88 -30.50
C ARG A 73 5.45 33.43 -29.04
N SER A 74 4.71 32.39 -28.70
CA SER A 74 4.94 31.61 -27.49
C SER A 74 6.33 30.98 -27.65
N GLY A 75 7.32 31.52 -26.94
CA GLY A 75 8.63 30.89 -26.83
C GLY A 75 8.51 29.48 -26.26
N PRO A 76 9.51 28.62 -26.44
CA PRO A 76 9.49 27.29 -25.83
C PRO A 76 9.40 27.46 -24.32
N VAL A 77 8.28 27.02 -23.74
CA VAL A 77 8.16 26.85 -22.29
C VAL A 77 9.08 25.68 -21.96
N VAL A 78 10.28 25.98 -21.45
CA VAL A 78 11.17 24.97 -20.90
C VAL A 78 10.43 24.38 -19.72
N ALA A 79 9.92 23.15 -19.89
CA ALA A 79 9.36 22.39 -18.78
C ALA A 79 10.47 22.20 -17.75
N VAL A 80 10.41 22.94 -16.65
CA VAL A 80 11.27 22.70 -15.49
C VAL A 80 10.93 21.29 -15.02
N ALA A 81 11.84 20.34 -15.23
CA ALA A 81 11.67 18.98 -14.74
C ALA A 81 11.48 19.05 -13.22
N LYS A 82 10.33 18.56 -12.74
CA LYS A 82 10.05 18.48 -11.30
C LYS A 82 11.10 17.56 -10.68
N PRO A 83 11.73 17.93 -9.54
CA PRO A 83 12.72 17.07 -8.89
C PRO A 83 12.09 15.70 -8.60
N GLU A 84 12.87 14.63 -8.80
CA GLU A 84 12.38 13.28 -8.56
C GLU A 84 11.91 13.14 -7.09
N PRO A 85 10.69 12.63 -6.86
CA PRO A 85 10.13 12.55 -5.53
C PRO A 85 10.89 11.55 -4.65
N LEU A 86 10.73 11.71 -3.34
CA LEU A 86 11.41 10.90 -2.33
C LEU A 86 10.73 9.53 -2.18
N LYS A 87 11.54 8.47 -2.13
CA LYS A 87 11.11 7.07 -2.12
C LYS A 87 11.73 6.35 -0.92
N ILE A 88 10.92 5.84 0.00
CA ILE A 88 11.40 5.29 1.26
C ILE A 88 10.79 3.91 1.54
N ILE A 89 11.60 2.99 2.05
CA ILE A 89 11.12 1.77 2.69
C ILE A 89 11.42 1.85 4.19
N ILE A 90 10.46 1.46 5.02
CA ILE A 90 10.69 1.20 6.45
C ILE A 90 10.35 -0.25 6.80
N SER A 91 11.33 -0.92 7.39
CA SER A 91 11.29 -2.32 7.78
C SER A 91 11.67 -2.49 9.25
N GLY A 92 11.41 -3.68 9.78
CA GLY A 92 11.63 -4.04 11.18
C GLY A 92 10.58 -5.01 11.70
N ALA A 93 10.85 -5.58 12.86
CA ALA A 93 10.03 -6.62 13.46
C ALA A 93 8.58 -6.16 13.75
N PRO A 94 7.59 -7.08 13.88
CA PRO A 94 6.23 -6.74 14.30
C PRO A 94 6.23 -5.90 15.59
N ALA A 95 5.48 -4.79 15.61
CA ALA A 95 5.43 -3.81 16.71
C ALA A 95 6.74 -3.05 17.03
N SER A 96 7.69 -3.00 16.09
CA SER A 96 8.89 -2.16 16.22
C SER A 96 8.64 -0.64 16.16
N GLY A 97 7.39 -0.19 15.96
CA GLY A 97 7.07 1.24 15.86
C GLY A 97 7.05 1.81 14.42
N LYS A 98 7.13 0.96 13.39
CA LYS A 98 7.07 1.39 11.97
C LYS A 98 5.91 2.33 11.68
N GLY A 99 4.67 1.92 11.96
CA GLY A 99 3.49 2.74 11.68
C GLY A 99 3.53 4.12 12.35
N THR A 100 4.06 4.20 13.57
CA THR A 100 4.25 5.48 14.27
C THR A 100 5.22 6.38 13.52
N GLN A 101 6.38 5.85 13.12
CA GLN A 101 7.36 6.60 12.33
C GLN A 101 6.82 6.95 10.94
N CYS A 102 6.03 6.08 10.32
CA CYS A 102 5.38 6.34 9.03
C CYS A 102 4.47 7.55 9.07
N GLU A 103 3.64 7.68 10.12
CA GLU A 103 2.73 8.83 10.26
C GLU A 103 3.51 10.15 10.42
N LEU A 104 4.63 10.13 11.16
CA LEU A 104 5.49 11.31 11.32
C LEU A 104 6.17 11.69 10.00
N ILE A 105 6.72 10.71 9.27
CA ILE A 105 7.35 10.91 7.96
C ILE A 105 6.33 11.43 6.95
N LYS A 106 5.17 10.78 6.84
CA LYS A 106 4.06 11.19 5.97
C LYS A 106 3.64 12.63 6.25
N LYS A 107 3.47 12.99 7.53
CA LYS A 107 3.06 14.34 7.93
C LYS A 107 4.09 15.40 7.56
N LYS A 108 5.39 15.11 7.71
CA LYS A 108 6.46 16.08 7.44
C LYS A 108 6.81 16.20 5.96
N TYR A 109 6.86 15.08 5.24
CA TYR A 109 7.36 15.01 3.86
C TYR A 109 6.29 14.87 2.79
N GLY A 110 5.02 14.68 3.17
CA GLY A 110 3.90 14.59 2.23
C GLY A 110 3.88 13.33 1.37
N LEU A 111 4.56 12.26 1.80
CA LEU A 111 4.67 11.01 1.05
C LEU A 111 3.38 10.19 1.10
N VAL A 112 3.16 9.40 0.05
CA VAL A 112 2.08 8.39 0.05
C VAL A 112 2.50 7.18 0.88
N HIS A 113 1.87 7.00 2.04
CA HIS A 113 2.10 5.84 2.89
C HIS A 113 1.37 4.61 2.35
N ILE A 114 2.13 3.55 2.10
CA ILE A 114 1.67 2.29 1.54
C ILE A 114 2.06 1.17 2.51
N ALA A 115 1.11 0.72 3.33
CA ALA A 115 1.31 -0.38 4.25
C ALA A 115 0.76 -1.69 3.68
N ALA A 116 1.64 -2.63 3.33
CA ALA A 116 1.22 -3.92 2.73
C ALA A 116 0.25 -4.70 3.63
N GLY A 117 0.43 -4.60 4.96
CA GLY A 117 -0.49 -5.23 5.90
C GLY A 117 -1.89 -4.60 5.91
N ASP A 118 -2.01 -3.29 5.70
CA ASP A 118 -3.32 -2.61 5.65
C ASP A 118 -4.03 -2.87 4.33
N LEU A 119 -3.29 -2.91 3.21
CA LEU A 119 -3.83 -3.34 1.92
C LEU A 119 -4.42 -4.76 2.00
N LEU A 120 -3.70 -5.71 2.59
CA LEU A 120 -4.21 -7.08 2.80
C LEU A 120 -5.46 -7.10 3.69
N ARG A 121 -5.50 -6.30 4.76
CA ARG A 121 -6.69 -6.20 5.63
C ARG A 121 -7.88 -5.59 4.90
N ALA A 122 -7.65 -4.62 4.02
CA ALA A 122 -8.69 -4.02 3.20
C ALA A 122 -9.29 -5.05 2.23
N GLU A 123 -8.45 -5.85 1.57
CA GLU A 123 -8.88 -6.97 0.71
C GLU A 123 -9.72 -8.01 1.48
N ILE A 124 -9.31 -8.35 2.71
CA ILE A 124 -10.05 -9.25 3.60
C ILE A 124 -11.43 -8.64 3.94
N ALA A 125 -11.47 -7.36 4.30
CA ALA A 125 -12.71 -6.66 4.64
C ALA A 125 -13.68 -6.55 3.45
N ALA A 126 -13.13 -6.36 2.25
CA ALA A 126 -13.88 -6.33 1.00
C ALA A 126 -14.30 -7.73 0.49
N ALA A 127 -13.85 -8.81 1.16
CA ALA A 127 -14.15 -10.20 0.82
C ALA A 127 -13.79 -10.59 -0.63
N THR A 128 -12.71 -10.01 -1.17
CA THR A 128 -12.19 -10.37 -2.50
C THR A 128 -11.61 -11.78 -2.50
N GLU A 129 -11.40 -12.37 -3.67
CA GLU A 129 -10.77 -13.70 -3.77
C GLU A 129 -9.34 -13.70 -3.19
N ASN A 130 -8.56 -12.64 -3.46
CA ASN A 130 -7.24 -12.46 -2.85
C ASN A 130 -7.34 -12.23 -1.33
N GLY A 131 -8.35 -11.50 -0.87
CA GLY A 131 -8.63 -11.30 0.55
C GLY A 131 -8.93 -12.59 1.29
N LYS A 132 -9.78 -13.46 0.74
CA LYS A 132 -10.09 -14.78 1.32
C LYS A 132 -8.83 -15.63 1.47
N ARG A 133 -8.02 -15.72 0.40
CA ARG A 133 -6.73 -16.44 0.43
C ARG A 133 -5.79 -15.82 1.45
N ALA A 134 -5.61 -14.51 1.45
CA ALA A 134 -4.74 -13.80 2.39
C ALA A 134 -5.14 -14.05 3.85
N LYS A 135 -6.44 -14.09 4.14
CA LYS A 135 -6.99 -14.37 5.47
C LYS A 135 -6.46 -15.69 6.04
N GLU A 136 -6.46 -16.76 5.24
CA GLU A 136 -6.01 -18.09 5.67
C GLU A 136 -4.54 -18.09 6.14
N TYR A 137 -3.66 -17.37 5.45
CA TYR A 137 -2.25 -17.26 5.82
C TYR A 137 -2.07 -16.36 7.05
N MET A 138 -2.77 -15.22 7.09
CA MET A 138 -2.69 -14.27 8.20
C MET A 138 -3.23 -14.85 9.52
N GLU A 139 -4.30 -15.63 9.48
CA GLU A 139 -4.84 -16.31 10.66
C GLU A 139 -3.87 -17.32 11.25
N LYS A 140 -3.07 -17.96 10.39
CA LYS A 140 -1.98 -18.88 10.77
C LYS A 140 -0.67 -18.17 11.13
N GLY A 141 -0.61 -16.84 11.06
CA GLY A 141 0.60 -16.06 11.31
C GLY A 141 1.71 -16.25 10.26
N MET A 142 1.37 -16.76 9.07
CA MET A 142 2.28 -16.99 7.96
C MET A 142 2.31 -15.78 7.01
N LEU A 143 3.35 -15.70 6.18
CA LEU A 143 3.38 -14.75 5.06
C LEU A 143 2.35 -15.14 4.01
N VAL A 144 1.65 -14.13 3.50
CA VAL A 144 0.78 -14.28 2.32
C VAL A 144 1.69 -14.54 1.10
N PRO A 145 1.29 -15.40 0.15
CA PRO A 145 2.08 -15.69 -1.05
C PRO A 145 2.55 -14.43 -1.78
N ASP A 146 3.82 -14.43 -2.19
CA ASP A 146 4.49 -13.26 -2.74
C ASP A 146 3.78 -12.71 -3.97
N GLU A 147 3.26 -13.57 -4.86
CA GLU A 147 2.53 -13.17 -6.07
C GLU A 147 1.35 -12.23 -5.77
N ILE A 148 0.62 -12.48 -4.68
CA ILE A 148 -0.51 -11.65 -4.25
C ILE A 148 -0.01 -10.30 -3.76
N VAL A 149 1.02 -10.30 -2.91
CA VAL A 149 1.51 -9.08 -2.26
C VAL A 149 2.26 -8.18 -3.25
N VAL A 150 3.11 -8.75 -4.11
CA VAL A 150 3.89 -8.04 -5.12
C VAL A 150 2.95 -7.31 -6.08
N THR A 151 1.92 -7.99 -6.60
CA THR A 151 0.97 -7.39 -7.54
C THR A 151 0.22 -6.23 -6.90
N MET A 152 -0.32 -6.45 -5.70
CA MET A 152 -1.07 -5.44 -4.94
C MET A 152 -0.22 -4.19 -4.61
N VAL A 153 1.04 -4.39 -4.19
CA VAL A 153 1.96 -3.28 -3.88
C VAL A 153 2.37 -2.55 -5.16
N LYS A 154 2.67 -3.27 -6.24
CA LYS A 154 3.00 -2.69 -7.55
C LYS A 154 1.88 -1.79 -8.05
N GLU A 155 0.63 -2.28 -8.07
CA GLU A 155 -0.52 -1.50 -8.53
C GLU A 155 -0.70 -0.22 -7.73
N ARG A 156 -0.49 -0.28 -6.40
CA ARG A 156 -0.58 0.91 -5.54
C ARG A 156 0.53 1.92 -5.80
N LEU A 157 1.75 1.46 -6.04
CA LEU A 157 2.91 2.31 -6.33
C LEU A 157 2.82 3.02 -7.69
N LEU A 158 2.13 2.43 -8.66
CA LEU A 158 1.94 3.00 -9.99
C LEU A 158 0.86 4.10 -10.05
N GLN A 159 0.14 4.35 -8.96
CA GLN A 159 -0.87 5.40 -8.94
C GLN A 159 -0.23 6.80 -9.00
N PRO A 160 -0.91 7.79 -9.62
CA PRO A 160 -0.34 9.11 -9.86
C PRO A 160 0.15 9.82 -8.59
N ASP A 161 -0.58 9.68 -7.49
CA ASP A 161 -0.21 10.30 -6.21
C ASP A 161 1.15 9.81 -5.69
N ALA A 162 1.42 8.50 -5.77
CA ALA A 162 2.67 7.89 -5.37
C ALA A 162 3.82 8.26 -6.33
N GLN A 163 3.52 8.41 -7.62
CA GLN A 163 4.48 8.83 -8.64
C GLN A 163 4.83 10.31 -8.55
N GLU A 164 3.90 11.17 -8.12
CA GLU A 164 4.08 12.62 -8.09
C GLU A 164 4.60 13.17 -6.76
N ASN A 165 4.20 12.55 -5.65
CA ASN A 165 4.56 12.97 -4.29
C ASN A 165 5.63 12.08 -3.66
N GLY A 166 5.88 10.90 -4.24
CA GLY A 166 6.74 9.89 -3.66
C GLY A 166 5.99 8.97 -2.72
N TRP A 167 6.68 7.92 -2.28
CA TRP A 167 6.06 6.82 -1.55
C TRP A 167 6.87 6.40 -0.34
N LEU A 168 6.15 5.87 0.65
CA LEU A 168 6.68 5.30 1.88
C LEU A 168 6.09 3.90 2.05
N LEU A 169 6.88 2.87 1.77
CA LEU A 169 6.48 1.47 1.96
C LEU A 169 6.71 1.04 3.41
N ASP A 170 5.65 0.57 4.07
CA ASP A 170 5.69 0.07 5.45
C ASP A 170 5.59 -1.46 5.50
N GLY A 171 6.67 -2.07 5.97
CA GLY A 171 6.72 -3.50 6.24
C GLY A 171 6.65 -4.36 4.97
N TYR A 172 7.18 -3.85 3.85
CA TYR A 172 7.42 -4.56 2.61
C TYR A 172 8.71 -4.01 1.98
N PRO A 173 9.61 -4.86 1.45
CA PRO A 173 9.52 -6.32 1.32
C PRO A 173 9.81 -7.09 2.64
N ARG A 174 9.36 -8.36 2.70
CA ARG A 174 9.54 -9.29 3.83
C ARG A 174 10.24 -10.61 3.48
N SER A 175 10.54 -10.82 2.20
CA SER A 175 11.27 -11.98 1.68
C SER A 175 12.22 -11.53 0.58
N LEU A 176 13.23 -12.35 0.28
CA LEU A 176 14.17 -12.08 -0.79
C LEU A 176 13.46 -11.93 -2.14
N SER A 177 12.53 -12.83 -2.45
CA SER A 177 11.71 -12.81 -3.66
C SER A 177 10.91 -11.51 -3.83
N GLN A 178 10.32 -10.97 -2.75
CA GLN A 178 9.63 -9.68 -2.79
C GLN A 178 10.58 -8.52 -3.09
N ALA A 179 11.78 -8.54 -2.51
CA ALA A 179 12.79 -7.51 -2.72
C ALA A 179 13.36 -7.56 -4.15
N THR A 180 13.67 -8.76 -4.66
CA THR A 180 14.10 -8.97 -6.05
C THR A 180 13.00 -8.51 -7.03
N ALA A 181 11.73 -8.83 -6.76
CA ALA A 181 10.64 -8.38 -7.62
C ALA A 181 10.53 -6.84 -7.69
N LEU A 182 10.85 -6.10 -6.63
CA LEU A 182 10.90 -4.64 -6.68
C LEU A 182 12.05 -4.14 -7.57
N GLU A 183 13.25 -4.72 -7.42
CA GLU A 183 14.41 -4.38 -8.24
C GLU A 183 14.16 -4.67 -9.73
N ASP A 184 13.58 -5.84 -10.05
CA ASP A 184 13.24 -6.22 -11.43
C ASP A 184 12.21 -5.27 -12.08
N LEU A 185 11.35 -4.65 -11.26
CA LEU A 185 10.39 -3.63 -11.69
C LEU A 185 11.00 -2.22 -11.76
N GLY A 186 12.28 -2.05 -11.43
CA GLY A 186 12.94 -0.74 -11.34
C GLY A 186 12.45 0.12 -10.16
N ILE A 187 11.82 -0.49 -9.16
CA ILE A 187 11.29 0.20 -7.98
C ILE A 187 12.32 0.11 -6.86
N ARG A 188 13.18 1.13 -6.79
CA ARG A 188 14.25 1.22 -5.79
C ARG A 188 14.08 2.43 -4.87
N PRO A 189 14.20 2.28 -3.53
CA PRO A 189 14.11 3.40 -2.62
C PRO A 189 15.39 4.24 -2.60
N ASP A 190 15.26 5.51 -2.21
CA ASP A 190 16.38 6.38 -1.86
C ASP A 190 16.94 6.05 -0.47
N LEU A 191 16.08 5.56 0.44
CA LEU A 191 16.46 5.15 1.79
C LEU A 191 15.68 3.91 2.23
N PHE A 192 16.41 2.93 2.75
CA PHE A 192 15.85 1.76 3.42
C PHE A 192 16.11 1.86 4.93
N ILE A 193 15.06 2.09 5.72
CA ILE A 193 15.15 2.26 7.17
C ILE A 193 14.86 0.91 7.84
N LEU A 194 15.78 0.44 8.67
CA LEU A 194 15.57 -0.72 9.54
C LEU A 194 15.43 -0.25 11.00
N LEU A 195 14.24 -0.42 11.58
CA LEU A 195 14.01 -0.23 13.01
C LEU A 195 14.42 -1.50 13.77
N ASP A 196 15.51 -1.39 14.53
CA ASP A 196 16.02 -2.46 15.41
C ASP A 196 15.49 -2.28 16.83
N VAL A 197 14.82 -3.29 17.36
CA VAL A 197 14.12 -3.22 18.65
C VAL A 197 14.28 -4.55 19.38
N SER A 198 14.55 -4.48 20.68
CA SER A 198 14.75 -5.66 21.52
C SER A 198 13.50 -6.54 21.58
N GLU A 199 13.65 -7.86 21.39
CA GLU A 199 12.52 -8.81 21.25
C GLU A 199 11.55 -8.81 22.43
N GLY A 200 12.07 -8.70 23.66
CA GLY A 200 11.23 -8.65 24.87
C GLY A 200 10.23 -7.49 24.86
N ILE A 201 10.61 -6.35 24.29
CA ILE A 201 9.76 -5.16 24.16
C ILE A 201 8.69 -5.36 23.09
N LEU A 202 9.00 -6.08 22.00
CA LEU A 202 8.10 -6.30 20.87
C LEU A 202 6.84 -7.07 21.26
N ILE A 203 6.99 -8.11 22.08
CA ILE A 203 5.85 -8.95 22.53
C ILE A 203 4.89 -8.12 23.38
N GLU A 204 5.40 -7.37 24.37
CA GLU A 204 4.59 -6.45 25.20
C GLU A 204 3.83 -5.44 24.32
N ARG A 205 4.53 -4.83 23.34
CA ARG A 205 3.95 -3.83 22.44
C ARG A 205 2.83 -4.38 21.56
N VAL A 206 2.90 -5.64 21.09
CA VAL A 206 1.79 -6.19 20.28
C VAL A 206 0.56 -6.45 21.15
N VAL A 207 0.72 -7.06 22.33
CA VAL A 207 -0.42 -7.44 23.19
C VAL A 207 -1.17 -6.20 23.68
N GLY A 208 -0.45 -5.09 23.93
CA GLY A 208 -1.03 -3.81 24.32
C GLY A 208 -1.64 -2.99 23.17
N ARG A 209 -1.47 -3.42 21.90
CA ARG A 209 -1.94 -2.67 20.73
C ARG A 209 -3.45 -2.74 20.56
N ARG A 210 -4.05 -1.61 20.23
CA ARG A 210 -5.48 -1.46 19.94
C ARG A 210 -5.68 -0.69 18.65
N LEU A 211 -6.81 -0.94 17.99
CA LEU A 211 -7.24 -0.29 16.77
C LEU A 211 -8.60 0.36 17.01
N ASP A 212 -8.75 1.62 16.65
CA ASP A 212 -10.06 2.24 16.53
C ASP A 212 -10.68 1.87 15.17
N PRO A 213 -11.81 1.15 15.12
CA PRO A 213 -12.41 0.72 13.86
C PRO A 213 -12.98 1.88 13.03
N LEU A 214 -13.25 3.05 13.62
CA LEU A 214 -13.81 4.19 12.90
C LEU A 214 -12.75 5.05 12.23
N THR A 215 -11.64 5.29 12.93
CA THR A 215 -10.57 6.18 12.45
C THR A 215 -9.41 5.41 11.81
N GLY A 216 -9.29 4.11 12.07
CA GLY A 216 -8.12 3.31 11.70
C GLY A 216 -6.89 3.59 12.56
N LYS A 217 -6.98 4.50 13.53
CA LYS A 217 -5.84 4.91 14.37
C LYS A 217 -5.44 3.78 15.32
N ILE A 218 -4.12 3.60 15.45
CA ILE A 218 -3.52 2.62 16.36
C ILE A 218 -3.22 3.29 17.70
N TYR A 219 -3.62 2.61 18.77
CA TYR A 219 -3.38 2.99 20.16
C TYR A 219 -2.57 1.90 20.87
N HIS A 220 -1.98 2.27 22.01
CA HIS A 220 -1.35 1.33 22.92
C HIS A 220 -1.75 1.67 24.35
N LEU A 221 -2.25 0.68 25.11
CA LEU A 221 -2.81 0.91 26.46
C LEU A 221 -1.87 1.67 27.41
N LYS A 222 -0.56 1.41 27.33
CA LYS A 222 0.49 2.06 28.12
C LYS A 222 1.13 3.29 27.44
N TYR A 223 1.67 3.13 26.23
CA TYR A 223 2.52 4.14 25.59
C TYR A 223 1.77 5.23 24.82
N SER A 224 0.54 4.95 24.37
CA SER A 224 -0.28 5.90 23.61
C SER A 224 -1.76 5.59 23.87
N PRO A 225 -2.25 5.88 25.09
CA PRO A 225 -3.63 5.59 25.47
C PRO A 225 -4.62 6.41 24.63
N PRO A 226 -5.88 5.96 24.51
CA PRO A 226 -6.93 6.73 23.84
C PRO A 226 -7.17 8.08 24.53
N GLU A 227 -7.53 9.10 23.76
CA GLU A 227 -7.71 10.46 24.26
C GLU A 227 -8.98 10.63 25.11
N ASN A 228 -9.98 9.76 24.92
CA ASN A 228 -11.24 9.80 25.63
C ASN A 228 -11.84 8.40 25.83
N ASP A 229 -12.79 8.31 26.78
CA ASP A 229 -13.43 7.05 27.15
C ASP A 229 -14.30 6.47 26.02
N GLU A 230 -14.84 7.32 25.15
CA GLU A 230 -15.61 6.89 23.97
C GLU A 230 -14.77 6.12 22.96
N ILE A 231 -13.57 6.63 22.65
CA ILE A 231 -12.61 5.90 21.82
C ILE A 231 -12.19 4.63 22.55
N ALA A 232 -11.87 4.72 23.84
CA ALA A 232 -11.43 3.57 24.64
C ALA A 232 -12.42 2.40 24.61
N ALA A 233 -13.73 2.70 24.71
CA ALA A 233 -14.79 1.69 24.74
C ALA A 233 -14.98 0.95 23.39
N ARG A 234 -14.64 1.58 22.27
CA ARG A 234 -14.78 0.97 20.92
C ARG A 234 -13.49 0.35 20.37
N LEU A 235 -12.38 0.45 21.09
CA LEU A 235 -11.11 -0.12 20.67
C LEU A 235 -11.19 -1.64 20.54
N ILE A 236 -10.68 -2.15 19.42
CA ILE A 236 -10.59 -3.60 19.16
C ILE A 236 -9.13 -4.04 19.06
N GLN A 237 -8.89 -5.33 19.28
CA GLN A 237 -7.63 -5.97 18.95
C GLN A 237 -7.71 -6.58 17.55
N ARG A 238 -6.61 -6.54 16.80
CA ARG A 238 -6.56 -7.25 15.51
C ARG A 238 -6.57 -8.76 15.74
N PHE A 239 -7.20 -9.50 14.85
CA PHE A 239 -7.29 -10.96 14.95
C PHE A 239 -5.91 -11.67 14.86
N ASP A 240 -4.89 -10.98 14.31
CA ASP A 240 -3.51 -11.44 14.18
C ASP A 240 -2.58 -10.98 15.32
N ASP A 241 -3.12 -10.31 16.36
CA ASP A 241 -2.38 -9.79 17.51
C ASP A 241 -2.48 -10.69 18.75
N THR A 242 -2.30 -12.00 18.57
CA THR A 242 -2.17 -12.95 19.69
C THR A 242 -0.70 -13.28 19.95
N GLU A 243 -0.35 -13.59 21.20
CA GLU A 243 1.03 -13.88 21.59
C GLU A 243 1.68 -14.98 20.73
N GLU A 244 0.94 -16.07 20.48
CA GLU A 244 1.39 -17.18 19.63
C GLU A 244 1.70 -16.75 18.20
N LYS A 245 0.82 -15.94 17.58
CA LYS A 245 1.00 -15.43 16.22
C LYS A 245 2.16 -14.44 16.14
N VAL A 246 2.37 -13.65 17.18
CA VAL A 246 3.49 -12.71 17.26
C VAL A 246 4.82 -13.44 17.26
N LYS A 247 4.95 -14.51 18.08
CA LYS A 247 6.16 -15.34 18.11
C LYS A 247 6.47 -15.94 16.73
N LEU A 248 5.44 -16.43 16.02
CA LEU A 248 5.64 -16.97 14.67
C LEU A 248 6.07 -15.90 13.66
N ARG A 249 5.48 -14.70 13.73
CA ARG A 249 5.86 -13.57 12.89
C ARG A 249 7.28 -13.07 13.17
N LEU A 250 7.70 -13.05 14.44
CA LEU A 250 9.07 -12.74 14.84
C LEU A 250 10.05 -13.76 14.28
N LYS A 251 9.75 -15.05 14.44
CA LYS A 251 10.56 -16.14 13.85
C LYS A 251 10.72 -15.96 12.34
N THR A 252 9.62 -15.71 11.63
CA THR A 252 9.63 -15.54 10.18
C THR A 252 10.42 -14.30 9.76
N HIS A 253 10.30 -13.21 10.53
CA HIS A 253 11.10 -12.00 10.32
C HIS A 253 12.59 -12.29 10.45
N HIS A 254 13.04 -12.94 11.53
CA HIS A 254 14.45 -13.29 11.74
C HIS A 254 15.01 -14.21 10.65
N GLN A 255 14.21 -15.15 10.13
CA GLN A 255 14.62 -16.04 9.06
C GLN A 255 14.87 -15.31 7.73
N ASN A 256 14.11 -14.25 7.46
CA ASN A 256 14.13 -13.60 6.14
C ASN A 256 14.85 -12.26 6.11
N VAL A 257 15.01 -11.58 7.26
CA VAL A 257 15.47 -10.19 7.31
C VAL A 257 16.83 -10.02 6.66
N GLU A 258 17.82 -10.87 6.98
CA GLU A 258 19.18 -10.76 6.45
C GLU A 258 19.21 -10.83 4.92
N ALA A 259 18.40 -11.71 4.32
CA ALA A 259 18.30 -11.85 2.88
C ALA A 259 17.74 -10.57 2.24
N VAL A 260 16.75 -9.92 2.86
CA VAL A 260 16.22 -8.63 2.39
C VAL A 260 17.26 -7.51 2.54
N LEU A 261 17.91 -7.42 3.70
CA LEU A 261 18.91 -6.39 3.97
C LEU A 261 20.06 -6.47 2.98
N SER A 262 20.42 -7.67 2.51
CA SER A 262 21.50 -7.87 1.55
C SER A 262 21.35 -7.09 0.23
N ILE A 263 20.13 -6.86 -0.23
CA ILE A 263 19.83 -6.12 -1.47
C ILE A 263 20.01 -4.61 -1.29
N TYR A 264 19.68 -4.08 -0.11
CA TYR A 264 19.60 -2.63 0.14
C TYR A 264 20.76 -2.09 0.98
N LYS A 265 21.87 -2.83 1.11
CA LYS A 265 23.02 -2.45 1.97
C LYS A 265 23.58 -1.06 1.67
N ASP A 266 23.52 -0.62 0.42
CA ASP A 266 24.02 0.67 -0.06
C ASP A 266 23.14 1.87 0.32
N VAL A 267 21.84 1.65 0.56
CA VAL A 267 20.86 2.69 0.91
C VAL A 267 20.26 2.49 2.31
N MET A 268 20.84 1.59 3.11
CA MET A 268 20.29 1.21 4.40
C MET A 268 20.70 2.17 5.52
N LEU A 269 19.74 2.53 6.37
CA LEU A 269 19.93 3.16 7.66
C LEU A 269 19.34 2.26 8.75
N LYS A 270 20.17 1.83 9.69
CA LYS A 270 19.72 1.08 10.87
C LYS A 270 19.53 2.04 12.03
N VAL A 271 18.33 2.07 12.61
CA VAL A 271 17.93 2.99 13.68
C VAL A 271 17.52 2.19 14.92
N ASN A 272 17.96 2.64 16.10
CA ASN A 272 17.58 2.02 17.37
C ASN A 272 16.14 2.43 17.77
N GLY A 273 15.18 1.51 17.65
CA GLY A 273 13.78 1.74 18.00
C GLY A 273 13.42 1.46 19.47
N ASP A 274 14.41 1.18 20.33
CA ASP A 274 14.23 1.15 21.79
C ASP A 274 14.21 2.57 22.39
N ALA A 275 14.69 3.57 21.64
CA ALA A 275 14.70 4.97 22.04
C ALA A 275 13.29 5.63 21.99
N PRO A 276 13.11 6.80 22.63
CA PRO A 276 11.88 7.60 22.52
C PRO A 276 11.48 7.90 21.07
N ILE A 277 10.17 8.04 20.82
CA ILE A 277 9.61 8.20 19.48
C ILE A 277 10.23 9.39 18.74
N GLU A 278 10.46 10.48 19.47
CA GLU A 278 11.00 11.75 18.99
C GLU A 278 12.46 11.62 18.58
N ASP A 279 13.26 10.87 19.35
CA ASP A 279 14.68 10.65 19.08
C ASP A 279 14.86 9.76 17.84
N VAL A 280 14.07 8.69 17.75
CA VAL A 280 14.01 7.82 16.56
C VAL A 280 13.64 8.62 15.33
N PHE A 281 12.63 9.49 15.44
CA PHE A 281 12.19 10.33 14.32
C PHE A 281 13.27 11.35 13.95
N ALA A 282 13.94 11.98 14.91
CA ALA A 282 14.99 12.96 14.65
C ALA A 282 16.17 12.35 13.88
N GLU A 283 16.54 11.10 14.18
CA GLU A 283 17.58 10.38 13.44
C GLU A 283 17.17 10.13 11.98
N ILE A 284 15.94 9.64 11.77
CA ILE A 284 15.37 9.42 10.43
C ILE A 284 15.29 10.75 9.66
N ASP A 285 14.80 11.79 10.30
CA ASP A 285 14.61 13.13 9.74
C ASP A 285 15.93 13.74 9.24
N LYS A 286 17.00 13.58 10.02
CA LYS A 286 18.34 14.03 9.65
C LYS A 286 18.83 13.32 8.38
N ALA A 287 18.62 12.01 8.28
CA ALA A 287 19.02 11.23 7.10
C ALA A 287 18.22 11.64 5.86
N LEU A 288 16.90 11.77 5.98
CA LEU A 288 16.03 12.18 4.88
C LEU A 288 16.33 13.61 4.40
N SER A 289 16.58 14.54 5.32
CA SER A 289 16.98 15.92 4.99
C SER A 289 18.30 15.94 4.21
N SER A 290 19.27 15.12 4.63
CA SER A 290 20.56 14.98 3.91
C SER A 290 20.39 14.43 2.49
N ILE A 291 19.42 13.54 2.26
CA ILE A 291 19.12 13.00 0.93
C ILE A 291 18.47 14.07 0.05
N LEU A 292 17.52 14.83 0.59
CA LEU A 292 16.87 15.93 -0.14
C LEU A 292 17.87 17.02 -0.56
N GLU A 293 18.83 17.35 0.30
CA GLU A 293 19.93 18.27 -0.04
C GLU A 293 20.84 17.75 -1.15
N LYS A 294 21.09 16.44 -1.21
CA LYS A 294 21.87 15.82 -2.29
C LYS A 294 21.10 15.83 -3.61
N LYS A 295 19.79 15.56 -3.58
CA LYS A 295 18.93 15.62 -4.77
C LYS A 295 18.88 17.04 -5.36
N SER A 296 18.65 18.06 -4.52
CA SER A 296 18.59 19.46 -4.99
C SER A 296 19.90 19.97 -5.61
N LYS A 297 21.06 19.54 -5.09
CA LYS A 297 22.38 19.84 -5.67
C LYS A 297 22.60 19.15 -7.01
N THR A 298 22.14 17.92 -7.15
CA THR A 298 22.26 17.13 -8.39
C THR A 298 21.43 17.76 -9.52
N ASP A 299 20.21 18.19 -9.21
CA ASP A 299 19.32 18.86 -10.15
C ASP A 299 19.89 20.23 -10.59
N SER A 300 20.55 20.96 -9.68
CA SER A 300 21.17 22.25 -10.00
C SER A 300 22.42 22.10 -10.89
N SER A 301 23.20 21.03 -10.70
CA SER A 301 24.41 20.76 -11.50
C SER A 301 24.10 20.25 -12.91
N SER A 302 23.02 19.48 -13.08
CA SER A 302 22.61 18.98 -14.40
C SER A 302 22.05 20.09 -15.29
N MET A 303 21.37 21.08 -14.71
CA MET A 303 20.91 22.27 -15.45
C MET A 303 22.06 23.18 -15.93
N ALA A 304 23.15 23.29 -15.16
CA ALA A 304 24.31 24.10 -15.54
C ALA A 304 25.09 23.49 -16.72
N ALA A 305 25.14 22.16 -16.83
CA ALA A 305 25.85 21.46 -17.92
C ALA A 305 25.07 21.44 -19.24
N GLY A 306 23.74 21.60 -19.21
CA GLY A 306 22.89 21.62 -20.41
C GLY A 306 22.84 22.96 -21.16
N MET A 307 23.45 24.03 -20.62
CA MET A 307 23.39 25.40 -21.17
C MET A 307 24.62 25.81 -21.98
N THR A 308 25.57 24.90 -22.23
CA THR A 308 26.85 25.17 -22.94
C THR A 308 26.97 24.53 -24.33
N HIS A 309 25.85 24.16 -24.97
CA HIS A 309 25.86 23.66 -26.35
C HIS A 309 24.91 24.44 -27.26
#